data_AF-A0A1R2BZ45-F1
#
_entry.id   AF-A0A1R2BZ45-F1
#
_cell.length_a   1.000
_cell.length_b   1.000
_cell.length_c   1.000
_cell.angle_alpha   90.00
_cell.angle_beta   90.00
_cell.angle_gamma   90.00
#
_symmetry.space_group_name_H-M   'P 1'
#
loop_
_entity.id
_entity.type
_entity.pdbx_description
1 polymer ?
#
loop_
_entity_poly.entity_id
_entity_poly.type
_entity_poly.pdbx_seq_one_letter_code
_entity_poly.pdbx_strand_id
1 'polypeptide(L)'
;MGKPKPSTINLPPKDYIYGKKLNPDKEGVGALISSWAVHSSSKVPAADKDFRKLNALSITEGACTSATQRKFRNTVNVRIKSASQKGKISVPDMTFGVENRPSTPIKAIMGNFYGEYAAENLGNNYAPKTATRNILSARSTLGFNKRNEAIRNSMDIQEKNLFKLKKYSSVKAKTETRRK
;
A
#
# COMPACT_ATOMS: atom_id res chain seq x y z
N MET A 1 -27.47 39.98 -43.72
CA MET A 1 -26.74 39.68 -42.49
C MET A 1 -26.92 38.20 -42.18
N GLY A 2 -25.88 37.36 -42.21
CA GLY A 2 -26.04 35.94 -41.86
C GLY A 2 -25.06 34.93 -42.46
N LYS A 3 -24.12 35.34 -43.32
CA LYS A 3 -23.10 34.40 -43.82
C LYS A 3 -21.97 34.23 -42.78
N PRO A 4 -21.53 32.98 -42.51
CA PRO A 4 -20.41 32.74 -41.61
C PRO A 4 -19.10 33.28 -42.21
N LYS A 5 -18.12 33.55 -41.34
CA LYS A 5 -16.78 33.99 -41.77
C LYS A 5 -16.12 32.90 -42.63
N PRO A 6 -15.40 33.27 -43.70
CA PRO A 6 -14.69 32.30 -44.54
C PRO A 6 -13.60 31.59 -43.73
N SER A 7 -13.41 30.28 -43.95
CA SER A 7 -12.39 29.48 -43.28
C SER A 7 -10.99 29.81 -43.82
N THR A 8 -10.02 30.01 -42.93
CA THR A 8 -8.61 30.25 -43.28
C THR A 8 -7.77 28.97 -43.40
N ILE A 9 -8.40 27.80 -43.21
CA ILE A 9 -7.76 26.49 -43.15
C ILE A 9 -8.30 25.65 -44.32
N ASN A 10 -7.42 24.84 -44.94
CA ASN A 10 -7.83 23.85 -45.94
C ASN A 10 -8.74 22.80 -45.28
N LEU A 11 -10.04 22.91 -45.57
CA LEU A 11 -11.02 21.94 -45.11
C LEU A 11 -10.97 20.67 -45.97
N PRO A 12 -11.27 19.50 -45.39
CA PRO A 12 -11.54 18.28 -46.13
C PRO A 12 -12.55 18.47 -47.28
N PRO A 13 -12.54 17.58 -48.29
CA PRO A 13 -13.49 17.60 -49.39
C PRO A 13 -14.95 17.65 -48.92
N LYS A 14 -15.85 18.13 -49.78
CA LYS A 14 -17.27 18.34 -49.45
C LYS A 14 -18.00 17.08 -48.95
N ASP A 15 -17.52 15.90 -49.34
CA ASP A 15 -18.09 14.61 -48.95
C ASP A 15 -17.55 14.06 -47.60
N TYR A 16 -16.67 14.82 -46.94
CA TYR A 16 -16.14 14.44 -45.64
C TYR A 16 -17.18 14.65 -44.53
N ILE A 17 -17.51 13.58 -43.83
CA ILE A 17 -18.42 13.62 -42.68
C ILE A 17 -17.59 13.92 -41.42
N TYR A 18 -17.80 15.09 -40.83
CA TYR A 18 -17.19 15.44 -39.56
C TYR A 18 -17.81 14.65 -38.40
N GLY A 19 -17.00 14.33 -37.40
CA GLY A 19 -17.41 13.59 -36.21
C GLY A 19 -16.73 12.23 -36.08
N LYS A 20 -17.02 11.52 -34.99
CA LYS A 20 -16.51 10.18 -34.75
C LYS A 20 -17.58 9.16 -35.13
N LYS A 21 -17.30 8.31 -36.12
CA LYS A 21 -18.18 7.19 -36.45
C LYS A 21 -18.31 6.29 -35.22
N LEU A 22 -19.55 6.03 -34.79
CA LEU A 22 -19.81 5.04 -33.77
C LEU A 22 -19.62 3.67 -34.43
N ASN A 23 -18.78 2.82 -33.84
CA ASN A 23 -18.71 1.43 -34.26
C ASN A 23 -19.94 0.73 -33.68
N PRO A 24 -20.75 0.04 -34.50
CA PRO A 24 -21.85 -0.75 -33.96
C PRO A 24 -21.28 -1.82 -33.04
N ASP A 25 -21.96 -2.06 -31.93
CA ASP A 25 -21.59 -3.15 -31.03
C ASP A 25 -21.67 -4.47 -31.78
N LYS A 26 -20.71 -5.37 -31.51
CA LYS A 26 -20.67 -6.69 -32.16
C LYS A 26 -21.82 -7.58 -31.73
N GLU A 27 -22.42 -7.28 -30.59
CA GLU A 27 -23.48 -8.06 -29.97
C GLU A 27 -24.82 -7.35 -30.18
N GLY A 28 -25.81 -8.09 -30.69
CA GLY A 28 -27.18 -7.61 -30.84
C GLY A 28 -27.96 -7.71 -29.53
N VAL A 29 -29.03 -6.90 -29.40
CA VAL A 29 -29.90 -6.88 -28.22
C VAL A 29 -30.45 -8.28 -27.86
N GLY A 30 -30.81 -9.08 -28.87
CA GLY A 30 -31.30 -10.45 -28.65
C GLY A 30 -30.23 -11.37 -28.02
N ALA A 31 -28.97 -11.26 -28.46
CA ALA A 31 -27.87 -12.01 -27.87
C ALA A 31 -27.67 -11.58 -26.40
N LEU A 32 -27.65 -10.27 -26.14
CA LEU A 32 -27.49 -9.69 -24.80
C LEU A 32 -28.56 -10.18 -23.81
N ILE A 33 -29.82 -10.28 -24.24
CA ILE A 33 -30.93 -10.76 -23.39
C ILE A 33 -30.83 -12.28 -23.18
N SER A 34 -30.44 -13.04 -24.20
CA SER A 34 -30.37 -14.51 -24.13
C SER A 34 -29.14 -15.03 -23.37
N SER A 35 -28.06 -14.25 -23.33
CA SER A 35 -26.83 -14.64 -22.63
C SER A 35 -26.74 -13.95 -21.28
N TRP A 36 -26.91 -14.71 -20.20
CA TRP A 36 -26.49 -14.24 -18.88
C TRP A 36 -24.97 -14.32 -18.81
N ALA A 37 -24.30 -13.26 -19.26
CA ALA A 37 -22.85 -13.19 -19.18
C ALA A 37 -22.43 -13.00 -17.72
N VAL A 38 -21.80 -14.02 -17.14
CA VAL A 38 -21.13 -13.91 -15.86
C VAL A 38 -19.98 -12.92 -16.01
N HIS A 39 -19.74 -12.08 -15.01
CA HIS A 39 -18.60 -11.17 -14.99
C HIS A 39 -17.29 -11.93 -15.27
N SER A 40 -16.72 -11.72 -16.46
CA SER A 40 -15.33 -12.11 -16.73
C SER A 40 -14.45 -11.01 -16.16
N SER A 41 -13.54 -11.36 -15.25
CA SER A 41 -12.55 -10.40 -14.79
C SER A 41 -11.77 -9.84 -15.97
N SER A 42 -11.51 -8.54 -15.94
CA SER A 42 -10.68 -7.91 -16.96
C SER A 42 -9.29 -8.54 -16.94
N LYS A 43 -8.69 -8.70 -18.14
CA LYS A 43 -7.32 -9.18 -18.23
C LYS A 43 -6.41 -8.22 -17.47
N VAL A 44 -5.70 -8.73 -16.46
CA VAL A 44 -4.76 -7.93 -15.70
C VAL A 44 -3.70 -7.40 -16.67
N PRO A 45 -3.46 -6.08 -16.73
CA PRO A 45 -2.45 -5.53 -17.62
C PRO A 45 -1.08 -6.15 -17.27
N ALA A 46 -0.29 -6.35 -18.32
CA ALA A 46 1.10 -6.74 -18.20
C ALA A 46 1.84 -5.81 -17.22
N ALA A 47 2.62 -6.38 -16.30
CA ALA A 47 3.48 -5.58 -15.44
C ALA A 47 4.47 -4.74 -16.27
N ASP A 48 4.75 -3.53 -15.78
CA ASP A 48 5.67 -2.60 -16.42
C ASP A 48 7.09 -3.18 -16.53
N LYS A 49 7.86 -2.68 -17.50
CA LYS A 49 9.26 -3.08 -17.66
C LYS A 49 10.11 -2.56 -16.50
N ASP A 50 11.02 -3.38 -16.01
CA ASP A 50 12.00 -2.98 -15.00
C ASP A 50 13.20 -2.31 -15.68
N PHE A 51 13.13 -0.99 -15.85
CA PHE A 51 14.18 -0.22 -16.48
C PHE A 51 15.48 -0.20 -15.69
N ARG A 52 15.42 -0.33 -14.35
CA ARG A 52 16.64 -0.35 -13.52
C ARG A 52 17.44 -1.61 -13.80
N LYS A 53 16.77 -2.77 -13.79
CA LYS A 53 17.42 -4.05 -14.10
C LYS A 53 17.85 -4.14 -15.56
N LEU A 54 17.03 -3.65 -16.50
CA LEU A 54 17.40 -3.58 -17.92
C LEU A 54 18.64 -2.72 -18.15
N ASN A 55 18.76 -1.58 -17.47
CA ASN A 55 19.93 -0.72 -17.62
C ASN A 55 21.20 -1.39 -17.06
N ALA A 56 21.10 -2.07 -15.91
CA ALA A 56 22.22 -2.84 -15.37
C ALA A 56 22.67 -3.93 -16.34
N LEU A 57 21.72 -4.69 -16.90
CA LEU A 57 22.01 -5.74 -17.89
C LEU A 57 22.60 -5.18 -19.19
N SER A 58 22.12 -4.01 -19.63
CA SER A 58 22.64 -3.37 -20.84
C SER A 58 24.12 -3.00 -20.69
N ILE A 59 24.54 -2.61 -19.48
CA ILE A 59 25.94 -2.29 -19.21
C ILE A 59 26.77 -3.57 -19.16
N THR A 60 26.25 -4.66 -18.57
CA THR A 60 26.96 -5.95 -18.56
C THR A 60 27.16 -6.55 -19.94
N GLU A 61 26.25 -6.28 -20.89
CA GLU A 61 26.39 -6.68 -22.30
C GLU A 61 27.22 -5.72 -23.15
N GLY A 62 27.73 -4.63 -22.57
CA GLY A 62 28.54 -3.64 -23.30
C GLY A 62 27.73 -2.65 -24.15
N ALA A 63 26.41 -2.54 -23.94
CA ALA A 63 25.57 -1.51 -24.56
C ALA A 63 25.75 -0.16 -23.85
N CYS A 64 26.86 0.53 -24.17
CA CYS A 64 27.22 1.82 -23.58
C CYS A 64 26.61 3.04 -24.31
N THR A 65 26.10 2.86 -25.54
CA THR A 65 25.51 3.95 -26.34
C THR A 65 23.99 4.00 -26.19
N SER A 66 23.39 5.19 -26.28
CA SER A 66 21.92 5.35 -26.17
C SER A 66 21.14 4.51 -27.20
N ALA A 67 21.63 4.43 -28.44
CA ALA A 67 21.03 3.63 -29.49
C ALA A 67 21.09 2.12 -29.19
N THR A 68 22.21 1.63 -28.65
CA THR A 68 22.38 0.21 -28.31
C THR A 68 21.57 -0.15 -27.06
N GLN A 69 21.49 0.72 -26.06
CA GLN A 69 20.60 0.54 -24.92
C GLN A 69 19.12 0.51 -25.33
N ARG A 70 18.70 1.35 -26.28
CA ARG A 70 17.32 1.32 -26.79
C ARG A 70 17.02 0.01 -27.51
N LYS A 71 17.95 -0.49 -28.34
CA LYS A 71 17.84 -1.81 -28.97
C LYS A 71 17.74 -2.91 -27.91
N PHE A 72 18.60 -2.87 -26.90
CA PHE A 72 18.61 -3.84 -25.80
C PHE A 72 17.29 -3.87 -25.00
N ARG A 73 16.71 -2.70 -24.68
CA ARG A 73 15.41 -2.60 -23.99
C ARG A 73 14.23 -3.13 -24.82
N ASN A 74 14.39 -3.23 -26.14
CA ASN A 74 13.37 -3.78 -27.04
C ASN A 74 13.50 -5.30 -27.19
N THR A 75 14.73 -5.83 -27.17
CA THR A 75 15.00 -7.28 -27.31
C THR A 75 14.77 -8.03 -26.00
N VAL A 76 15.19 -7.46 -24.86
CA VAL A 76 15.12 -8.12 -23.55
C VAL A 76 13.90 -7.64 -22.77
N ASN A 77 13.06 -8.59 -22.33
CA ASN A 77 11.83 -8.31 -21.60
C ASN A 77 11.99 -8.68 -20.12
N VAL A 78 12.45 -7.72 -19.31
CA VAL A 78 12.45 -7.82 -17.85
C VAL A 78 11.34 -6.92 -17.31
N ARG A 79 10.46 -7.47 -16.46
CA ARG A 79 9.33 -6.76 -15.87
C ARG A 79 9.47 -6.64 -14.37
N ILE A 80 8.88 -5.59 -13.82
CA ILE A 80 8.76 -5.39 -12.39
C ILE A 80 7.90 -6.52 -11.84
N LYS A 81 8.34 -7.14 -10.75
CA LYS A 81 7.48 -8.04 -9.97
C LYS A 81 6.39 -7.17 -9.33
N SER A 82 5.28 -6.96 -10.03
CA SER A 82 4.15 -6.28 -9.43
C SER A 82 3.62 -7.17 -8.29
N ALA A 83 3.31 -6.57 -7.14
CA ALA A 83 2.75 -7.27 -5.98
C ALA A 83 1.31 -7.78 -6.21
N SER A 84 0.85 -7.82 -7.46
CA SER A 84 -0.54 -8.07 -7.81
C SER A 84 -0.65 -9.23 -8.78
N GLN A 85 -0.49 -10.41 -8.20
CA GLN A 85 -1.50 -11.43 -8.38
C GLN A 85 -1.94 -11.76 -6.96
N LYS A 86 -2.95 -11.06 -6.43
CA LYS A 86 -3.68 -11.64 -5.29
C LYS A 86 -4.00 -13.07 -5.75
N GLY A 87 -3.45 -14.06 -5.06
CA GLY A 87 -3.73 -15.46 -5.40
C GLY A 87 -5.24 -15.66 -5.52
N LYS A 88 -5.68 -16.71 -6.23
CA LYS A 88 -7.10 -17.10 -6.26
C LYS A 88 -7.65 -16.89 -4.85
N ILE A 89 -8.62 -15.97 -4.72
CA ILE A 89 -9.29 -15.74 -3.45
C ILE A 89 -10.01 -17.05 -3.19
N SER A 90 -9.37 -17.91 -2.41
CA SER A 90 -9.95 -19.17 -1.96
C SER A 90 -10.95 -18.77 -0.91
N VAL A 91 -12.18 -18.51 -1.36
CA VAL A 91 -13.31 -18.42 -0.44
C VAL A 91 -13.37 -19.80 0.22
N PRO A 92 -13.10 -19.92 1.53
CA PRO A 92 -13.24 -21.20 2.21
C PRO A 92 -14.69 -21.66 2.08
N ASP A 93 -14.93 -22.96 2.25
CA ASP A 93 -16.30 -23.48 2.32
C ASP A 93 -16.95 -22.97 3.62
N MET A 94 -17.46 -21.75 3.55
CA MET A 94 -18.07 -21.03 4.64
C MET A 94 -19.54 -20.86 4.31
N THR A 95 -20.40 -21.46 5.12
CA THR A 95 -21.83 -21.19 5.07
C THR A 95 -22.07 -19.81 5.66
N PHE A 96 -22.50 -18.87 4.82
CA PHE A 96 -22.95 -17.56 5.29
C PHE A 96 -24.36 -17.69 5.86
N GLY A 97 -24.57 -17.17 7.06
CA GLY A 97 -25.86 -17.22 7.75
C GLY A 97 -25.68 -17.36 9.25
N VAL A 98 -26.73 -17.06 9.99
CA VAL A 98 -26.81 -17.42 11.41
C VAL A 98 -27.40 -18.82 11.45
N GLU A 99 -26.75 -19.75 12.16
CA GLU A 99 -27.31 -21.07 12.40
C GLU A 99 -28.75 -20.95 12.91
N ASN A 100 -29.61 -21.88 12.49
CA ASN A 100 -31.01 -21.82 12.85
C ASN A 100 -31.14 -21.94 14.37
N ARG A 101 -31.38 -20.82 15.05
CA ARG A 101 -31.47 -20.79 16.51
C ARG A 101 -32.74 -21.56 16.90
N PRO A 102 -32.68 -22.52 17.82
CA PRO A 102 -33.90 -23.16 18.31
C PRO A 102 -34.85 -22.08 18.84
N SER A 103 -36.15 -22.26 18.58
CA SER A 103 -37.17 -21.38 19.13
C SER A 103 -37.02 -21.28 20.64
N THR A 104 -37.14 -20.06 21.18
CA THR A 104 -37.12 -19.83 22.62
C THR A 104 -38.15 -20.72 23.32
N PRO A 105 -37.76 -21.57 24.29
CA PRO A 105 -38.68 -22.46 24.98
C PRO A 105 -39.85 -21.71 25.62
N ILE A 106 -41.09 -22.06 25.27
CA ILE A 106 -42.31 -21.39 25.75
C ILE A 106 -42.39 -21.36 27.27
N LYS A 107 -42.00 -22.45 27.94
CA LYS A 107 -41.98 -22.53 29.42
C LYS A 107 -41.14 -21.43 30.06
N ALA A 108 -40.00 -21.08 29.45
CA ALA A 108 -39.10 -20.05 29.96
C ALA A 108 -39.66 -18.63 29.73
N ILE A 109 -40.41 -18.43 28.65
CA ILE A 109 -41.12 -17.16 28.38
C ILE A 109 -42.25 -16.98 29.38
N MET A 110 -43.10 -17.99 29.53
CA MET A 110 -44.24 -17.97 30.46
C MET A 110 -43.80 -17.80 31.91
N GLY A 111 -42.64 -18.35 32.27
CA GLY A 111 -42.06 -18.24 33.61
C GLY A 111 -41.20 -17.00 33.86
N ASN A 112 -41.16 -16.01 32.95
CA ASN A 112 -40.33 -14.80 33.06
C ASN A 112 -38.81 -15.06 33.27
N PHE A 113 -38.32 -16.26 32.93
CA PHE A 113 -36.94 -16.66 33.17
C PHE A 113 -35.91 -15.71 32.52
N TYR A 114 -36.21 -15.23 31.30
CA TYR A 114 -35.33 -14.30 30.59
C TYR A 114 -35.31 -12.90 31.20
N GLY A 115 -36.40 -12.48 31.86
CA GLY A 115 -36.46 -11.21 32.57
C GLY A 115 -35.61 -11.23 33.83
N GLU A 116 -35.71 -12.30 34.61
CA GLU A 116 -34.87 -12.53 35.81
C GLU A 116 -33.39 -12.62 35.42
N TYR A 117 -33.07 -13.45 34.43
CA TYR A 117 -31.69 -13.57 33.93
C TYR A 117 -31.13 -12.24 33.43
N ALA A 118 -31.94 -11.44 32.71
CA ALA A 118 -31.50 -10.13 32.24
C ALA A 118 -31.21 -9.17 33.40
N ALA A 119 -32.05 -9.14 34.44
CA ALA A 119 -31.85 -8.30 35.61
C ALA A 119 -30.54 -8.64 36.36
N GLU A 120 -30.26 -9.92 36.56
CA GLU A 120 -29.01 -10.38 37.15
C GLU A 120 -27.79 -10.00 36.30
N ASN A 121 -27.86 -10.22 34.98
CA ASN A 121 -26.74 -9.96 34.09
C ASN A 121 -26.48 -8.46 33.88
N LEU A 122 -27.51 -7.62 34.02
CA LEU A 122 -27.39 -6.17 34.00
C LEU A 122 -26.44 -5.73 35.13
N GLY A 123 -26.66 -6.22 36.36
CA GLY A 123 -25.74 -5.97 37.48
C GLY A 123 -24.29 -6.34 37.18
N ASN A 124 -24.06 -7.51 36.56
CA ASN A 124 -22.71 -7.97 36.18
C ASN A 124 -22.06 -7.13 35.07
N ASN A 125 -22.85 -6.59 34.13
CA ASN A 125 -22.34 -5.76 33.04
C ASN A 125 -21.92 -4.36 33.49
N TYR A 126 -22.62 -3.80 34.49
CA TYR A 126 -22.31 -2.49 35.07
C TYR A 126 -21.37 -2.56 36.28
N ALA A 127 -21.04 -3.74 36.77
CA ALA A 127 -19.98 -3.90 37.75
C ALA A 127 -18.66 -3.35 37.19
N PRO A 128 -17.88 -2.56 37.97
CA PRO A 128 -16.63 -2.00 37.50
C PRO A 128 -15.67 -3.15 37.17
N LYS A 129 -15.43 -3.37 35.88
CA LYS A 129 -14.48 -4.38 35.40
C LYS A 129 -13.08 -3.92 35.79
N THR A 130 -12.60 -4.39 36.94
CA THR A 130 -11.24 -4.16 37.47
C THR A 130 -10.14 -4.79 36.61
N ALA A 131 -10.52 -5.59 35.61
CA ALA A 131 -9.59 -6.14 34.64
C ALA A 131 -9.07 -5.01 33.75
N THR A 132 -7.84 -4.56 34.04
CA THR A 132 -7.01 -3.83 33.09
C THR A 132 -6.95 -4.65 31.81
N ARG A 133 -7.64 -4.17 30.77
CA ARG A 133 -7.48 -4.75 29.44
C ARG A 133 -5.99 -4.63 29.14
N ASN A 134 -5.33 -5.75 28.86
CA ASN A 134 -3.98 -5.75 28.30
C ASN A 134 -4.07 -5.04 26.95
N ILE A 135 -3.95 -3.71 26.96
CA ILE A 135 -3.81 -2.91 25.76
C ILE A 135 -2.54 -3.45 25.11
N LEU A 136 -2.70 -4.10 23.96
CA LEU A 136 -1.58 -4.56 23.16
C LEU A 136 -0.70 -3.35 22.84
N SER A 137 0.40 -3.21 23.58
CA SER A 137 1.41 -2.20 23.31
C SER A 137 1.93 -2.45 21.90
N ALA A 138 1.80 -1.44 21.03
CA ALA A 138 2.26 -1.54 19.66
C ALA A 138 3.75 -1.92 19.65
N ARG A 139 4.12 -2.94 18.88
CA ARG A 139 5.53 -3.33 18.70
C ARG A 139 6.31 -2.12 18.23
N SER A 140 7.40 -1.79 18.93
CA SER A 140 8.25 -0.69 18.51
C SER A 140 8.88 -0.99 17.15
N THR A 141 8.90 0.01 16.28
CA THR A 141 9.57 -0.10 14.97
C THR A 141 11.08 0.07 15.14
N LEU A 142 11.86 -0.44 14.18
CA LEU A 142 13.32 -0.28 14.16
C LEU A 142 13.73 1.20 14.27
N GLY A 143 12.98 2.10 13.63
CA GLY A 143 13.22 3.54 13.69
C GLY A 143 13.01 4.14 15.09
N PHE A 144 11.98 3.70 15.81
CA PHE A 144 11.73 4.11 17.19
C PHE A 144 12.89 3.69 18.12
N ASN A 145 13.37 2.46 17.97
CA ASN A 145 14.50 1.95 18.77
C ASN A 145 15.79 2.73 18.48
N LYS A 146 16.13 2.95 17.20
CA LYS A 146 17.34 3.70 16.80
C LYS A 146 17.29 5.16 17.27
N ARG A 147 16.12 5.81 17.23
CA ARG A 147 15.95 7.17 17.75
C ARG A 147 16.23 7.22 19.25
N ASN A 148 15.65 6.30 20.02
CA ASN A 148 15.84 6.27 21.47
C ASN A 148 17.28 5.92 21.86
N GLU A 149 17.94 5.05 21.10
CA GLU A 149 19.35 4.74 21.26
C GLU A 149 20.23 5.97 21.01
N ALA A 150 19.97 6.73 19.94
CA ALA A 150 20.69 7.98 19.67
C ALA A 150 20.48 9.02 20.78
N ILE A 151 19.26 9.14 21.32
CA ILE A 151 18.97 10.03 22.45
C ILE A 151 19.76 9.59 23.69
N ARG A 152 19.77 8.30 24.03
CA ARG A 152 20.56 7.76 25.15
C ARG A 152 22.05 8.02 24.97
N ASN A 153 22.59 7.73 23.78
CA ASN A 153 23.99 7.96 23.46
C ASN A 153 24.36 9.46 23.47
N SER A 154 23.41 10.36 23.21
CA SER A 154 23.62 11.80 23.30
C SER A 154 23.59 12.34 24.74
N MET A 155 22.95 11.61 25.66
CA MET A 155 22.93 11.94 27.08
C MET A 155 24.18 11.42 27.81
N ASP A 156 24.85 10.41 27.26
CA ASP A 156 26.19 10.03 27.71
C ASP A 156 27.19 11.14 27.36
N ILE A 157 27.55 11.93 28.37
CA ILE A 157 28.57 12.96 28.29
C ILE A 157 29.92 12.26 28.11
N GLN A 158 30.32 12.03 26.86
CA GLN A 158 31.69 11.65 26.55
C GLN A 158 32.60 12.84 26.88
N GLU A 159 33.51 12.68 27.82
CA GLU A 159 34.55 13.67 28.12
C GLU A 159 35.34 13.95 26.84
N LYS A 160 35.04 15.08 26.18
CA LYS A 160 35.75 15.47 24.96
C LYS A 160 37.19 15.77 25.33
N ASN A 161 38.13 14.99 24.80
CA ASN A 161 39.55 15.30 24.87
C ASN A 161 39.78 16.76 24.42
N LEU A 162 40.28 17.61 25.32
CA LEU A 162 40.49 19.04 25.05
C LEU A 162 41.47 19.28 23.89
N PHE A 163 42.39 18.33 23.66
CA PHE A 163 43.38 18.42 22.59
C PHE A 163 42.89 17.70 21.31
N LYS A 164 42.73 18.46 20.23
CA LYS A 164 42.38 17.92 18.90
C LYS A 164 43.48 17.04 18.28
N LEU A 165 44.73 17.19 18.72
CA LEU A 165 45.89 16.49 18.17
C LEU A 165 46.45 15.50 19.19
N LYS A 166 46.54 14.21 18.80
CA LYS A 166 47.03 13.13 19.66
C LYS A 166 48.42 13.40 20.25
N LYS A 167 49.32 14.02 19.47
CA LYS A 167 50.69 14.32 19.92
C LYS A 167 50.77 15.27 21.13
N TYR A 168 49.70 16.02 21.40
CA TYR A 168 49.64 16.94 22.54
C TYR A 168 48.79 16.41 23.71
N SER A 169 48.13 15.24 23.59
CA SER A 169 47.32 14.70 24.71
C SER A 169 48.18 14.26 25.89
N SER A 170 49.45 13.95 25.66
CA SER A 170 50.41 13.48 26.68
C SER A 170 51.28 14.60 27.26
N VAL A 171 51.13 15.85 26.82
CA VAL A 171 51.99 16.95 27.26
C VAL A 171 51.46 17.47 28.60
N LYS A 172 52.23 17.24 29.67
CA LYS A 172 51.91 17.79 31.00
C LYS A 172 52.08 19.31 30.99
N ALA A 173 51.16 20.03 31.63
CA ALA A 173 51.28 21.47 31.82
C ALA A 173 52.56 21.78 32.61
N LYS A 174 53.41 22.65 32.07
CA LYS A 174 54.65 23.08 32.72
C LYS A 174 54.32 24.24 33.67
N THR A 175 53.70 23.93 34.80
CA THR A 175 53.30 24.93 35.80
C THR A 175 54.33 25.01 36.93
N GLU A 176 55.47 25.64 36.66
CA GLU A 176 56.37 26.13 37.71
C GLU A 176 56.73 27.59 37.42
N THR A 177 55.79 28.48 37.70
CA THR A 177 56.06 29.91 37.82
C THR A 177 55.78 30.34 39.25
N ARG A 178 56.71 30.01 40.14
CA ARG A 178 56.99 30.73 41.39
C ARG A 178 58.38 30.33 41.89
N ARG A 179 59.39 31.11 41.52
CA ARG A 179 60.64 31.20 42.29
C ARG A 179 60.35 31.99 43.56
N LYS A 180 60.92 31.54 44.69
CA LYS A 180 61.13 32.35 45.89
C LYS A 180 61.98 33.58 45.56
#